data_AF-A0A537VEH3-F1
#
_entry.id   AF-A0A537VEH3-F1
#
_cell.length_a   1.000
_cell.length_b   1.000
_cell.length_c   1.000
_cell.angle_alpha   90.00
_cell.angle_beta   90.00
_cell.angle_gamma   90.00
#
_symmetry.space_group_name_H-M   'P 1'
#
loop_
_entity.id
_entity.type
_entity.pdbx_description
1 polymer ?
#
loop_
_entity_poly.entity_id
_entity_poly.type
_entity_poly.pdbx_seq_one_letter_code
_entity_poly.pdbx_strand_id
1 'polypeptide(L)'
;MTRPAWAEIDLGAVRANVSAIRKHLTPGTRYLAVVKANAYGHGDVAVAEAAVDAGAEWLGVILVDEAIRLRDAGIDAPILLLHEPPLDRAADVIAHRLTPSVFTEPGI
;
A
#
# COMPACT_ATOMS: atom_id res chain seq x y z
N MET A 1 17.95 20.52 -7.21
CA MET A 1 16.51 20.84 -7.08
C MET A 1 16.25 22.16 -7.79
N THR A 2 15.36 22.18 -8.79
CA THR A 2 15.10 23.35 -9.64
C THR A 2 13.70 23.97 -9.44
N ARG A 3 12.91 23.45 -8.49
CA ARG A 3 11.62 24.02 -8.08
C ARG A 3 11.67 24.47 -6.60
N PRO A 4 11.17 25.67 -6.26
CA PRO A 4 11.25 26.20 -4.89
C PRO A 4 10.19 25.61 -3.94
N ALA A 5 9.09 25.07 -4.45
CA ALA A 5 8.01 24.50 -3.65
C ALA A 5 8.17 22.98 -3.52
N TRP A 6 8.05 22.48 -2.29
CA TRP A 6 8.16 21.06 -1.93
C TRP A 6 7.26 20.77 -0.71
N ALA A 7 7.02 19.48 -0.45
CA ALA A 7 6.31 19.02 0.73
C ALA A 7 7.23 18.15 1.58
N GLU A 8 7.34 18.47 2.87
CA GLU A 8 8.08 17.64 3.84
C GLU A 8 7.17 16.55 4.37
N ILE A 9 7.67 15.32 4.37
CA ILE A 9 6.96 14.15 4.88
C ILE A 9 7.80 13.55 6.00
N ASP A 10 7.27 13.57 7.21
CA ASP A 10 7.90 12.96 8.38
C ASP A 10 7.54 11.47 8.46
N LEU A 11 8.49 10.62 8.04
CA LEU A 11 8.34 9.16 8.13
C LEU A 11 8.41 8.64 9.59
N GLY A 12 9.02 9.40 10.50
CA GLY A 12 8.98 9.12 11.93
C GLY A 12 7.56 9.24 12.48
N ALA A 13 6.82 10.27 12.05
CA ALA A 13 5.40 10.42 12.37
C ALA A 13 4.56 9.28 11.81
N VAL A 14 4.81 8.82 10.58
CA VAL A 14 4.15 7.63 10.01
C VAL A 14 4.35 6.40 10.90
N ARG A 15 5.60 6.11 11.28
CA ARG A 15 5.94 4.97 12.15
C ARG A 15 5.29 5.07 13.52
N ALA A 16 5.31 6.26 14.11
CA ALA A 16 4.69 6.52 15.42
C ALA A 16 3.17 6.32 15.37
N ASN A 17 2.50 6.78 14.31
CA ASN A 17 1.06 6.64 14.14
C ASN A 17 0.64 5.18 13.96
N VAL A 18 1.35 4.43 13.10
CA VAL A 18 1.10 2.99 12.93
C VAL A 18 1.29 2.25 14.24
N SER A 19 2.38 2.53 14.95
CA SER A 19 2.66 1.93 16.27
C SER A 19 1.59 2.27 17.31
N ALA A 20 1.09 3.51 17.31
CA ALA A 20 0.04 3.94 18.22
C ALA A 20 -1.28 3.22 17.94
N ILE A 21 -1.71 3.15 16.68
CA ILE A 21 -2.91 2.41 16.28
C ILE A 21 -2.77 0.94 16.68
N ARG A 22 -1.61 0.32 16.45
CA ARG A 22 -1.37 -1.09 16.78
C ARG A 22 -1.54 -1.41 18.26
N LYS A 23 -1.22 -0.48 19.16
CA LYS A 23 -1.44 -0.63 20.62
C LYS A 23 -2.92 -0.70 21.01
N HIS A 24 -3.81 -0.20 20.17
CA HIS A 24 -5.25 -0.24 20.39
C HIS A 24 -5.92 -1.47 19.76
N LEU A 25 -5.20 -2.26 18.97
CA LEU A 25 -5.74 -3.45 18.34
C LEU A 25 -5.72 -4.63 19.31
N THR A 26 -6.75 -5.47 19.24
CA THR A 26 -6.73 -6.78 19.92
C THR A 26 -5.52 -7.60 19.43
N PRO A 27 -4.78 -8.27 20.34
CA PRO A 27 -3.67 -9.13 19.94
C PRO A 27 -4.06 -10.11 18.83
N GLY A 28 -3.21 -10.23 17.80
CA GLY A 28 -3.47 -11.06 16.62
C GLY A 28 -4.26 -10.39 15.50
N THR A 29 -4.78 -9.17 15.71
CA THR A 29 -5.39 -8.37 14.64
C THR A 29 -4.31 -7.93 13.65
N ARG A 30 -4.51 -8.27 12.37
CA ARG A 30 -3.62 -7.84 11.28
C ARG A 30 -3.89 -6.40 10.92
N TYR A 31 -2.84 -5.65 10.60
CA TYR A 31 -2.93 -4.26 10.19
C TYR A 31 -2.61 -4.12 8.70
N LEU A 32 -3.59 -3.68 7.91
CA LEU A 32 -3.42 -3.20 6.55
C LEU A 32 -3.27 -1.66 6.50
N ALA A 33 -2.11 -1.17 6.04
CA ALA A 33 -1.89 0.25 5.79
C ALA A 33 -2.26 0.62 4.35
N VAL A 34 -3.21 1.53 4.16
CA VAL A 34 -3.67 1.94 2.83
C VAL A 34 -2.77 3.06 2.31
N VAL A 35 -2.07 2.80 1.21
CA VAL A 35 -1.07 3.71 0.60
C VAL A 35 -1.40 4.09 -0.85
N LYS A 36 -2.68 3.95 -1.24
CA LYS A 36 -3.20 4.42 -2.54
C LYS A 36 -2.92 5.91 -2.79
N ALA A 37 -3.06 6.32 -4.05
CA ALA A 37 -2.91 7.70 -4.52
C ALA A 37 -1.58 8.33 -4.05
N ASN A 38 -0.47 7.62 -4.29
CA ASN A 38 0.86 8.02 -3.85
C ASN A 38 0.93 8.23 -2.31
N ALA A 39 0.40 7.28 -1.53
CA ALA A 39 0.16 7.42 -0.09
C ALA A 39 -0.55 8.73 0.28
N TYR A 40 -1.67 9.02 -0.37
CA TYR A 40 -2.44 10.25 -0.15
C TYR A 40 -1.58 11.52 -0.39
N GLY A 41 -0.65 11.46 -1.33
CA GLY A 41 0.27 12.55 -1.67
C GLY A 41 1.58 12.58 -0.86
N HIS A 42 1.79 11.65 0.07
CA HIS A 42 2.97 11.63 0.95
C HIS A 42 4.16 10.84 0.36
N GLY A 43 3.99 10.16 -0.78
CA GLY A 43 5.03 9.31 -1.37
C GLY A 43 4.83 7.85 -1.01
N ASP A 44 4.29 7.06 -1.94
CA ASP A 44 3.84 5.68 -1.69
C ASP A 44 4.94 4.74 -1.19
N VAL A 45 6.10 4.68 -1.86
CA VAL A 45 7.20 3.78 -1.50
C VAL A 45 7.70 4.03 -0.07
N ALA A 46 8.14 5.25 0.22
CA ALA A 46 8.73 5.59 1.53
C ALA A 46 7.72 5.44 2.69
N VAL A 47 6.44 5.77 2.44
CA VAL A 47 5.38 5.58 3.43
C VAL A 47 5.05 4.10 3.63
N ALA A 48 5.04 3.30 2.56
CA ALA A 48 4.81 1.86 2.64
C ALA A 48 5.90 1.17 3.48
N GLU A 49 7.17 1.47 3.21
CA GLU A 49 8.31 0.97 4.01
C GLU A 49 8.16 1.37 5.48
N ALA A 50 7.90 2.66 5.74
CA ALA A 50 7.72 3.17 7.10
C ALA A 50 6.55 2.49 7.84
N ALA A 51 5.44 2.23 7.15
CA ALA A 51 4.29 1.53 7.73
C ALA A 51 4.59 0.06 8.01
N VAL A 52 5.23 -0.65 7.08
CA VAL A 52 5.59 -2.07 7.24
C VAL A 52 6.57 -2.26 8.40
N ASP A 53 7.62 -1.47 8.45
CA ASP A 53 8.60 -1.50 9.55
C ASP A 53 7.97 -1.21 10.92
N ALA A 54 6.94 -0.36 10.95
CA ALA A 54 6.20 -0.03 12.17
C ALA A 54 5.14 -1.09 12.55
N GLY A 55 4.98 -2.13 11.75
CA GLY A 55 4.14 -3.29 12.06
C GLY A 55 2.87 -3.41 11.22
N ALA A 56 2.70 -2.66 10.13
CA ALA A 56 1.71 -3.01 9.13
C ALA A 56 2.13 -4.34 8.46
N GLU A 57 1.20 -5.29 8.39
CA GLU A 57 1.46 -6.60 7.77
C GLU A 57 0.97 -6.65 6.33
N TRP A 58 0.10 -5.72 5.94
CA TRP A 58 -0.49 -5.62 4.61
C TRP A 58 -0.45 -4.18 4.13
N LEU A 59 -0.49 -4.03 2.81
CA LEU A 59 -0.69 -2.75 2.14
C LEU A 59 -1.97 -2.78 1.31
N GLY A 60 -2.63 -1.63 1.21
CA GLY A 60 -3.79 -1.44 0.35
C GLY A 60 -3.55 -0.37 -0.70
N VAL A 61 -3.82 -0.69 -1.97
CA VAL A 61 -3.79 0.27 -3.09
C VAL A 61 -5.07 0.14 -3.93
N ILE A 62 -5.30 1.04 -4.88
CA ILE A 62 -6.46 0.92 -5.78
C ILE A 62 -6.05 0.37 -7.15
N LEU A 63 -4.93 0.83 -7.71
CA LEU A 63 -4.53 0.49 -9.07
C LEU A 63 -3.43 -0.56 -9.09
N VAL A 64 -3.45 -1.43 -10.12
CA VAL A 64 -2.38 -2.40 -10.37
C VAL A 64 -1.03 -1.69 -10.52
N ASP A 65 -0.99 -0.55 -11.20
CA ASP A 65 0.25 0.22 -11.40
C ASP A 65 0.81 0.81 -10.10
N GLU A 66 -0.04 1.08 -9.10
CA GLU A 66 0.44 1.47 -7.76
C GLU A 66 1.14 0.28 -7.10
N ALA A 67 0.55 -0.91 -7.19
CA ALA A 67 1.14 -2.12 -6.61
C ALA A 67 2.45 -2.51 -7.31
N ILE A 68 2.51 -2.40 -8.64
CA ILE A 68 3.74 -2.68 -9.42
C ILE A 68 4.87 -1.75 -8.97
N ARG A 69 4.62 -0.44 -8.84
CA ARG A 69 5.65 0.49 -8.33
C ARG A 69 6.18 0.10 -6.95
N LEU A 70 5.30 -0.37 -6.05
CA LEU A 70 5.73 -0.86 -4.75
C LEU A 70 6.59 -2.14 -4.87
N ARG A 71 6.21 -3.07 -5.75
CA ARG A 71 6.99 -4.30 -6.03
C ARG A 71 8.35 -3.98 -6.64
N ASP A 72 8.41 -3.07 -7.60
CA ASP A 72 9.66 -2.64 -8.23
C ASP A 72 10.61 -1.96 -7.21
N ALA A 73 10.05 -1.34 -6.17
CA ALA A 73 10.79 -0.79 -5.05
C ALA A 73 11.22 -1.85 -4.00
N GLY A 74 10.89 -3.13 -4.19
CA GLY A 74 11.27 -4.22 -3.29
C GLY A 74 10.34 -4.45 -2.10
N ILE A 75 9.14 -3.86 -2.10
CA ILE A 75 8.14 -4.15 -1.07
C ILE A 75 7.62 -5.58 -1.26
N ASP A 76 7.85 -6.44 -0.27
CA ASP A 76 7.39 -7.85 -0.29
C ASP A 76 6.10 -8.10 0.51
N ALA A 77 5.64 -7.13 1.29
CA ALA A 77 4.40 -7.25 2.06
C ALA A 77 3.21 -7.60 1.15
N PRO A 78 2.23 -8.42 1.60
CA PRO A 78 1.00 -8.64 0.87
C PRO A 78 0.29 -7.33 0.49
N ILE A 79 -0.12 -7.20 -0.77
CA ILE A 79 -0.81 -6.02 -1.30
C ILE A 79 -2.23 -6.43 -1.69
N LEU A 80 -3.22 -5.74 -1.11
CA LEU A 80 -4.62 -5.82 -1.47
C LEU A 80 -4.96 -4.71 -2.47
N LEU A 81 -5.57 -5.08 -3.60
CA LEU A 81 -6.28 -4.15 -4.45
C LEU A 81 -7.66 -3.89 -3.84
N LEU A 82 -7.90 -2.66 -3.41
CA LEU A 82 -9.15 -2.21 -2.79
C LEU A 82 -10.29 -2.06 -3.81
N HIS A 83 -9.96 -2.12 -5.09
CA HIS A 83 -10.92 -2.13 -6.20
C HIS A 83 -10.66 -3.35 -7.08
N GLU A 84 -11.70 -3.82 -7.76
CA GLU A 84 -11.59 -4.87 -8.75
C GLU A 84 -10.81 -4.33 -9.95
N PRO A 85 -9.65 -4.92 -10.28
CA PRO A 85 -8.90 -4.49 -11.44
C PRO A 85 -9.60 -4.94 -12.73
N PRO A 86 -9.35 -4.26 -13.86
CA PRO A 86 -9.84 -4.71 -15.16
C PRO A 86 -9.32 -6.12 -15.52
N LEU A 87 -10.13 -6.90 -16.23
CA LEU A 87 -9.81 -8.27 -16.65
C LEU A 87 -8.50 -8.36 -17.47
N ASP A 88 -8.20 -7.36 -18.29
CA ASP A 88 -6.96 -7.31 -19.07
C ASP A 88 -5.69 -7.14 -18.21
N ARG A 89 -5.83 -6.84 -16.91
CA ARG A 89 -4.75 -6.78 -15.93
C ARG A 89 -4.59 -8.06 -15.11
N ALA A 90 -5.36 -9.12 -15.35
CA ALA A 90 -5.30 -10.37 -14.59
C ALA A 90 -3.89 -10.98 -14.55
N ALA A 91 -3.17 -10.96 -15.67
CA ALA A 91 -1.81 -11.47 -15.77
C ALA A 91 -0.84 -10.70 -14.85
N ASP A 92 -0.96 -9.36 -14.77
CA ASP A 92 -0.13 -8.53 -13.89
C ASP A 92 -0.43 -8.82 -12.41
N VAL A 93 -1.70 -9.00 -12.06
CA VAL A 93 -2.12 -9.34 -10.69
C VAL A 93 -1.46 -10.63 -10.22
N ILE A 94 -1.41 -11.64 -11.08
CA ILE A 94 -0.73 -12.91 -10.80
C ILE A 94 0.79 -12.71 -10.74
N ALA A 95 1.38 -12.08 -11.78
CA ALA A 95 2.82 -11.90 -11.90
C ALA A 95 3.43 -11.13 -10.70
N HIS A 96 2.70 -10.15 -10.17
CA HIS A 96 3.14 -9.32 -9.05
C HIS A 96 2.62 -9.78 -7.67
N ARG A 97 2.00 -10.96 -7.58
CA ARG A 97 1.47 -11.54 -6.33
C ARG A 97 0.54 -10.56 -5.58
N LEU A 98 -0.44 -10.04 -6.30
CA LEU A 98 -1.43 -9.11 -5.75
C LEU A 98 -2.67 -9.88 -5.30
N THR A 99 -3.34 -9.38 -4.25
CA THR A 99 -4.64 -9.91 -3.82
C THR A 99 -5.75 -9.02 -4.40
N PRO A 100 -6.55 -9.48 -5.37
CA PRO A 100 -7.63 -8.67 -5.93
C PRO A 100 -8.87 -8.69 -5.04
N SER A 101 -9.60 -7.56 -5.03
CA SER A 101 -11.02 -7.57 -4.69
C SER A 101 -11.81 -8.00 -5.92
N VAL A 102 -12.91 -8.73 -5.73
CA VAL A 102 -13.81 -9.17 -6.81
C VAL A 102 -15.24 -8.93 -6.36
N PHE A 103 -16.01 -8.19 -7.15
CA PHE A 103 -17.41 -7.86 -6.87
C PHE A 103 -18.29 -7.82 -8.13
N THR A 104 -17.76 -8.13 -9.32
CA THR A 104 -18.54 -8.38 -10.53
C THR A 104 -18.61 -9.88 -10.87
N GLU A 105 -19.66 -10.29 -11.58
CA GLU A 105 -19.83 -11.68 -12.02
C GLU A 105 -18.72 -12.19 -12.95
N PRO A 106 -18.24 -11.40 -13.94
CA PRO A 106 -17.11 -11.82 -14.77
C PRO A 106 -15.82 -12.00 -13.97
N GLY A 107 -15.65 -11.23 -12.89
CA GLY A 107 -14.44 -11.23 -12.06
C GLY A 107 -13.21 -10.67 -12.77
N ILE A 108 -12.04 -11.10 -12.27
CA ILE A 108 -10.70 -10.88 -12.82
C ILE A 108 -10.09 -12.20 -13.29
#